data_AF-A0A9E2S0G2-F1
#
_entry.id   AF-A0A9E2S0G2-F1
#
_cell.length_a   1.000
_cell.length_b   1.000
_cell.length_c   1.000
_cell.angle_alpha   90.00
_cell.angle_beta   90.00
_cell.angle_gamma   90.00
#
_symmetry.space_group_name_H-M   'P 1'
#
loop_
_entity.id
_entity.type
_entity.pdbx_description
1 polymer ?
#
loop_
_entity_poly.entity_id
_entity_poly.type
_entity_poly.pdbx_seq_one_letter_code
_entity_poly.pdbx_strand_id
1 'polypeptide(L)'
;MEIHSVHPTHEGRSTTFTGQVYRTPVHEGVAPGFLSVNLIHFSPGARTAWHSHDLGQTLIVVEGEGIAQARGEKAISLRAGDVVSSPPGEEHWHGADAEHFMAHYSLVENHPDGDAVRWGALVDESDYRLALDNLSD
;
A
#
# COMPACT_ATOMS: atom_id res chain seq x y z
N MET A 1 -20.46 -12.66 19.96
CA MET A 1 -19.15 -12.26 19.40
C MET A 1 -18.80 -13.32 18.38
N GLU A 2 -18.64 -12.94 17.13
CA GLU A 2 -18.29 -13.86 16.04
C GLU A 2 -16.87 -13.51 15.57
N ILE A 3 -16.08 -14.54 15.29
CA ILE A 3 -14.72 -14.40 14.75
C ILE A 3 -14.80 -14.89 13.32
N HIS A 4 -14.42 -14.04 12.37
CA HIS A 4 -14.27 -14.41 10.97
C HIS A 4 -12.83 -14.82 10.71
N SER A 5 -12.62 -15.92 9.98
CA SER A 5 -11.30 -16.29 9.49
C SER A 5 -10.90 -15.35 8.35
N VAL A 6 -9.65 -14.92 8.35
CA VAL A 6 -9.05 -14.22 7.20
C VAL A 6 -8.55 -15.23 6.17
N HIS A 7 -8.39 -14.78 4.92
CA HIS A 7 -7.86 -15.61 3.86
C HIS A 7 -6.35 -15.87 4.06
N PRO A 8 -5.79 -16.95 3.51
CA PRO A 8 -4.36 -17.21 3.58
C PRO A 8 -3.52 -16.08 3.00
N THR A 9 -2.39 -15.80 3.66
CA THR A 9 -1.36 -14.90 3.16
C THR A 9 -0.75 -15.47 1.87
N HIS A 10 -0.51 -14.61 0.89
CA HIS A 10 0.17 -14.94 -0.36
C HIS A 10 1.19 -13.85 -0.73
N GLU A 11 2.20 -14.24 -1.49
CA GLU A 11 3.19 -13.30 -2.00
C GLU A 11 2.58 -12.39 -3.09
N GLY A 12 2.95 -11.11 -3.06
CA GLY A 12 2.59 -10.12 -4.06
C GLY A 12 3.19 -10.44 -5.42
N ARG A 13 2.53 -10.03 -6.50
CA ARG A 13 3.01 -10.28 -7.86
C ARG A 13 4.19 -9.36 -8.20
N SER A 14 5.26 -9.91 -8.77
CA SER A 14 6.45 -9.12 -9.16
C SER A 14 6.20 -8.03 -10.21
N THR A 15 5.05 -8.04 -10.89
CA THR A 15 4.65 -6.97 -11.83
C THR A 15 4.09 -5.73 -11.13
N THR A 16 3.71 -5.82 -9.85
CA THR A 16 3.10 -4.71 -9.08
C THR A 16 3.89 -4.37 -7.82
N PHE A 17 4.99 -5.09 -7.55
CA PHE A 17 5.85 -4.89 -6.39
C PHE A 17 7.31 -5.08 -6.75
N THR A 18 8.18 -4.33 -6.08
CA THR A 18 9.62 -4.62 -5.99
C THR A 18 9.93 -5.14 -4.58
N GLY A 19 10.81 -6.14 -4.47
CA GLY A 19 11.11 -6.80 -3.19
C GLY A 19 10.05 -7.83 -2.77
N GLN A 20 10.15 -8.32 -1.54
CA GLN A 20 9.22 -9.30 -0.99
C GLN A 20 8.05 -8.60 -0.30
N VAL A 21 6.84 -8.87 -0.80
CA VAL A 21 5.61 -8.31 -0.27
C VAL A 21 4.63 -9.44 -0.02
N TYR A 22 3.98 -9.44 1.14
CA TYR A 22 3.02 -10.46 1.52
C TYR A 22 1.66 -9.83 1.81
N ARG A 23 0.62 -10.31 1.12
CA ARG A 23 -0.76 -9.84 1.22
C ARG A 23 -1.64 -10.86 1.91
N THR A 24 -2.41 -10.41 2.90
CA THR A 24 -3.46 -11.18 3.56
C THR A 24 -4.80 -10.47 3.33
N PRO A 25 -5.73 -11.04 2.54
CA PRO A 25 -7.08 -10.50 2.43
C PRO A 25 -7.83 -10.66 3.75
N VAL A 26 -8.29 -9.54 4.30
CA VAL A 26 -8.95 -9.46 5.61
C VAL A 26 -10.45 -9.34 5.44
N HIS A 27 -10.89 -8.54 4.47
CA HIS A 27 -12.30 -8.36 4.13
C HIS A 27 -12.45 -8.12 2.63
N GLU A 28 -13.46 -8.73 2.03
CA GLU A 28 -13.90 -8.48 0.66
C GLU A 28 -15.40 -8.19 0.69
N GLY A 29 -15.73 -6.90 0.56
CA GLY A 29 -17.10 -6.42 0.58
C GLY A 29 -17.90 -6.89 -0.64
N VAL A 30 -19.21 -7.04 -0.43
CA VAL A 30 -20.20 -7.31 -1.47
C VAL A 30 -21.34 -6.30 -1.35
N ALA A 31 -22.14 -6.17 -2.41
CA ALA A 31 -23.25 -5.22 -2.46
C ALA A 31 -24.05 -5.17 -1.14
N PRO A 32 -24.34 -3.97 -0.61
CA PRO A 32 -24.17 -2.66 -1.25
C PRO A 32 -22.81 -1.96 -0.98
N GLY A 33 -21.90 -2.56 -0.22
CA GLY A 33 -20.60 -1.96 0.14
C GLY A 33 -19.43 -2.79 -0.37
N PHE A 34 -18.49 -2.17 -1.09
CA PHE A 34 -17.42 -2.88 -1.80
C PHE A 34 -16.05 -2.62 -1.18
N LEU A 35 -16.01 -2.38 0.13
CA LEU A 35 -14.79 -2.20 0.89
C LEU A 35 -13.92 -3.46 0.80
N SER A 36 -12.70 -3.30 0.29
CA SER A 36 -11.64 -4.31 0.38
C SER A 36 -10.66 -3.88 1.46
N VAL A 37 -10.33 -4.82 2.36
CA VAL A 37 -9.31 -4.61 3.40
C VAL A 37 -8.24 -5.69 3.26
N ASN A 38 -6.98 -5.25 3.20
CA ASN A 38 -5.84 -6.12 3.08
C ASN A 38 -4.78 -5.75 4.10
N LEU A 39 -4.22 -6.72 4.81
CA LEU A 39 -2.99 -6.55 5.58
C LEU A 39 -1.81 -6.85 4.67
N ILE A 40 -0.93 -5.86 4.48
CA ILE A 40 0.25 -5.98 3.63
C ILE A 40 1.50 -5.86 4.49
N HIS A 41 2.47 -6.75 4.28
CA HIS A 41 3.81 -6.67 4.87
C HIS A 41 4.84 -6.48 3.77
N PHE A 42 5.79 -5.58 4.00
CA PHE A 42 6.90 -5.27 3.13
C PHE A 42 8.21 -5.64 3.84
N SER A 43 9.06 -6.41 3.17
CA SER A 43 10.47 -6.55 3.59
C SER A 43 11.21 -5.21 3.42
N PRO A 44 12.36 -5.00 4.09
CA PRO A 44 13.19 -3.83 3.84
C PRO A 44 13.42 -3.58 2.34
N GLY A 45 13.20 -2.34 1.90
CA GLY A 45 13.29 -1.89 0.52
C GLY A 45 12.14 -2.33 -0.40
N ALA A 46 11.20 -3.15 0.08
CA ALA A 46 10.07 -3.58 -0.73
C ALA A 46 9.00 -2.49 -0.82
N ARG A 47 8.40 -2.35 -1.99
CA ARG A 47 7.43 -1.30 -2.29
C ARG A 47 6.49 -1.67 -3.44
N THR A 48 5.36 -1.00 -3.50
CA THR A 48 4.46 -1.09 -4.65
C THR A 48 5.09 -0.49 -5.91
N ALA A 49 4.55 -0.86 -7.06
CA ALA A 49 4.64 -0.01 -8.24
C ALA A 49 3.92 1.32 -8.00
N TRP A 50 4.17 2.29 -8.87
CA TRP A 50 3.27 3.44 -8.98
C TRP A 50 1.86 2.96 -9.31
N HIS A 51 0.85 3.54 -8.66
CA HIS A 51 -0.55 3.19 -8.90
C HIS A 51 -1.50 4.29 -8.43
N SER A 52 -2.75 4.22 -8.86
CA SER A 52 -3.83 5.04 -8.32
C SER A 52 -5.10 4.23 -8.10
N HIS A 53 -5.97 4.71 -7.22
CA HIS A 53 -7.27 4.12 -6.93
C HIS A 53 -8.38 5.08 -7.36
N ASP A 54 -9.35 4.60 -8.15
CA ASP A 54 -10.44 5.44 -8.68
C ASP A 54 -11.31 6.06 -7.57
N LEU A 55 -11.41 5.39 -6.40
CA LEU A 55 -12.18 5.84 -5.24
C LEU A 55 -11.30 6.20 -4.03
N GLY A 56 -9.99 6.33 -4.25
CA GLY A 56 -8.99 6.62 -3.23
C GLY A 56 -8.58 5.40 -2.40
N GLN A 57 -7.64 5.63 -1.48
CA GLN A 57 -7.10 4.62 -0.59
C GLN A 57 -6.84 5.22 0.79
N THR A 58 -7.06 4.42 1.84
CA THR A 58 -6.58 4.71 3.19
C THR A 58 -5.64 3.61 3.66
N LEU A 59 -4.48 4.00 4.18
CA LEU A 59 -3.53 3.12 4.85
C LEU A 59 -3.57 3.38 6.35
N ILE A 60 -3.51 2.30 7.13
CA ILE A 60 -3.32 2.37 8.59
C ILE A 60 -2.07 1.55 8.90
N VAL A 61 -0.99 2.22 9.25
CA VAL A 61 0.30 1.59 9.53
C VAL A 61 0.23 0.95 10.91
N VAL A 62 0.61 -0.32 11.01
CA VAL A 62 0.49 -1.12 12.25
C VAL A 62 1.82 -1.60 12.80
N GLU A 63 2.87 -1.62 11.98
CA GLU A 63 4.20 -2.08 12.38
C GLU A 63 5.28 -1.43 11.52
N GLY A 64 6.43 -1.17 12.15
CA GLY A 64 7.67 -0.87 11.44
C GLY A 64 7.82 0.56 10.94
N GLU A 65 8.73 0.73 9.98
CA GLU A 65 9.09 2.02 9.37
C GLU A 65 8.99 1.93 7.84
N GLY A 66 8.29 2.89 7.24
CA GLY A 66 7.99 2.90 5.83
C GLY A 66 8.10 4.27 5.19
N ILE A 67 7.76 4.31 3.91
CA ILE A 67 7.78 5.50 3.08
C ILE A 67 6.60 5.45 2.11
N ALA A 68 5.99 6.60 1.87
CA ALA A 68 5.02 6.81 0.80
C ALA A 68 5.35 8.07 0.02
N GLN A 69 4.94 8.11 -1.24
CA GLN A 69 5.12 9.29 -2.09
C GLN A 69 4.01 9.38 -3.12
N ALA A 70 3.40 10.57 -3.22
CA ALA A 70 2.56 10.96 -4.35
C ALA A 70 3.42 11.52 -5.50
N ARG A 71 2.98 11.30 -6.75
CA ARG A 71 3.73 11.69 -7.94
C ARG A 71 4.01 13.19 -7.95
N GLY A 72 5.29 13.55 -8.00
CA GLY A 72 5.73 14.95 -8.04
C GLY A 72 5.81 15.64 -6.68
N GLU A 73 5.39 14.96 -5.61
CA GLU A 73 5.48 15.45 -4.23
C GLU A 73 6.71 14.87 -3.52
N LYS A 74 7.03 15.47 -2.36
CA LYS A 74 8.03 14.91 -1.45
C LYS A 74 7.50 13.62 -0.83
N ALA A 75 8.41 12.69 -0.56
CA ALA A 75 8.07 11.49 0.17
C ALA A 75 7.87 11.80 1.67
N ILE A 76 7.05 10.98 2.31
CA ILE A 76 6.73 11.05 3.74
C ILE A 76 7.18 9.75 4.42
N SER A 77 7.67 9.85 5.65
CA SER A 77 7.95 8.70 6.50
C SER A 77 6.67 8.15 7.11
N LEU A 78 6.62 6.84 7.31
CA LEU A 78 5.50 6.11 7.89
C LEU A 78 5.94 5.33 9.12
N ARG A 79 5.15 5.38 10.19
CA ARG A 79 5.37 4.64 11.44
C ARG A 79 4.05 4.07 11.96
N ALA A 80 4.14 3.04 12.81
CA ALA A 80 2.96 2.45 13.44
C ALA A 80 2.08 3.51 14.13
N GLY A 81 0.79 3.52 13.78
CA GLY A 81 -0.19 4.52 14.22
C GLY A 81 -0.53 5.57 13.17
N ASP A 82 0.31 5.75 12.14
CA ASP A 82 0.03 6.71 11.07
C ASP A 82 -1.13 6.27 10.18
N VAL A 83 -1.88 7.26 9.70
CA VAL A 83 -2.98 7.09 8.74
C VAL A 83 -2.68 7.94 7.52
N VAL A 84 -2.58 7.31 6.35
CA VAL A 84 -2.33 7.99 5.07
C VAL A 84 -3.58 7.88 4.21
N SER A 85 -4.00 8.99 3.62
CA SER A 85 -5.12 9.01 2.68
C SER A 85 -4.65 9.53 1.33
N SER A 86 -4.79 8.70 0.30
CA SER A 86 -4.57 9.10 -1.09
C SER A 86 -5.93 9.33 -1.75
N PRO A 87 -6.24 10.56 -2.19
CA PRO A 87 -7.53 10.88 -2.80
C PRO A 87 -7.73 10.14 -4.14
N PRO A 88 -8.99 10.07 -4.63
CA PRO A 88 -9.32 9.49 -5.93
C PRO A 88 -8.39 9.92 -7.06
N GLY A 89 -7.78 8.95 -7.74
CA GLY A 89 -6.93 9.16 -8.91
C GLY A 89 -5.52 9.68 -8.62
N GLU A 90 -5.14 9.95 -7.37
CA GLU A 90 -3.77 10.33 -7.02
C GLU A 90 -2.83 9.15 -7.26
N GLU A 91 -1.82 9.37 -8.11
CA GLU A 91 -0.81 8.37 -8.38
C GLU A 91 0.27 8.41 -7.30
N HIS A 92 0.52 7.26 -6.67
CA HIS A 92 1.41 7.14 -5.53
C HIS A 92 2.08 5.77 -5.48
N TRP A 93 3.06 5.63 -4.59
CA TRP A 93 3.59 4.35 -4.15
C TRP A 93 3.85 4.39 -2.65
N HIS A 94 3.96 3.20 -2.06
CA HIS A 94 4.31 3.03 -0.65
C HIS A 94 5.06 1.71 -0.43
N GLY A 95 5.78 1.63 0.67
CA GLY A 95 6.58 0.47 1.01
C GLY A 95 7.32 0.62 2.33
N ALA A 96 8.14 -0.38 2.63
CA ALA A 96 9.10 -0.30 3.72
C ALA A 96 10.23 0.68 3.41
N ASP A 97 10.88 1.19 4.45
CA ASP A 97 12.16 1.88 4.31
C ASP A 97 13.28 0.88 3.96
N ALA A 98 14.53 1.34 3.88
CA ALA A 98 15.66 0.51 3.45
C ALA A 98 16.11 -0.56 4.47
N GLU A 99 15.77 -0.43 5.75
CA GLU A 99 16.37 -1.21 6.84
C GLU A 99 15.37 -2.01 7.67
N HIS A 100 14.10 -1.62 7.64
CA HIS A 100 13.05 -2.13 8.50
C HIS A 100 11.92 -2.79 7.71
N PHE A 101 11.23 -3.74 8.35
CA PHE A 101 9.94 -4.18 7.84
C PHE A 101 8.90 -3.08 8.03
N MET A 102 7.83 -3.12 7.25
CA MET A 102 6.64 -2.30 7.48
C MET A 102 5.38 -3.11 7.20
N ALA A 103 4.33 -2.91 8.00
CA ALA A 103 3.02 -3.45 7.72
C ALA A 103 1.90 -2.41 7.88
N HIS A 104 0.90 -2.49 7.01
CA HIS A 104 -0.29 -1.65 7.09
C HIS A 104 -1.55 -2.42 6.69
N TYR A 105 -2.71 -1.97 7.18
CA TYR A 105 -3.98 -2.24 6.51
C TYR A 105 -4.15 -1.26 5.35
N SER A 106 -4.44 -1.79 4.16
CA SER A 106 -4.91 -1.02 3.00
C SER A 106 -6.42 -1.19 2.87
N LEU A 107 -7.13 -0.07 2.90
CA LEU A 107 -8.58 0.02 2.77
C LEU A 107 -8.89 0.75 1.47
N VAL A 108 -9.65 0.10 0.59
CA VAL A 108 -10.05 0.65 -0.71
C VAL A 108 -11.51 0.32 -0.98
N GLU A 109 -12.26 1.29 -1.49
CA GLU A 109 -13.57 1.01 -2.08
C GLU A 109 -13.37 0.57 -3.53
N ASN A 110 -14.01 -0.53 -3.92
CA ASN A 110 -13.99 -1.05 -5.28
C ASN A 110 -15.28 -0.71 -6.03
N HIS A 111 -15.24 -0.89 -7.36
CA HIS A 111 -16.45 -0.82 -8.17
C HIS A 111 -17.25 -2.13 -8.06
N PRO A 112 -18.56 -2.13 -8.31
CA PRO A 112 -19.36 -3.36 -8.35
C PRO A 112 -18.82 -4.41 -9.33
N ASP A 113 -18.15 -3.95 -10.39
CA ASP A 113 -17.66 -4.78 -11.49
C ASP A 113 -16.18 -5.18 -11.34
N GLY A 114 -15.50 -4.80 -10.25
CA GLY A 114 -14.14 -5.23 -9.94
C GLY A 114 -13.23 -4.16 -9.31
N ASP A 115 -11.93 -4.48 -9.26
CA ASP A 115 -10.92 -3.66 -8.61
C ASP A 115 -10.80 -2.26 -9.23
N ALA A 116 -10.74 -1.25 -8.37
CA ALA A 116 -10.65 0.16 -8.75
C ALA A 116 -9.20 0.67 -8.88
N VAL A 117 -8.21 -0.22 -9.06
CA VAL A 117 -6.78 0.12 -9.10
C VAL A 117 -6.23 0.21 -10.52
N ARG A 118 -5.40 1.22 -10.78
CA ARG A 118 -4.63 1.38 -12.03
C ARG A 118 -3.15 1.29 -11.72
N TRP A 119 -2.51 0.25 -12.22
CA TRP A 119 -1.07 0.01 -12.02
C TRP A 119 -0.23 0.72 -13.08
N GLY A 120 0.84 1.36 -12.64
CA GLY A 120 1.87 2.00 -13.45
C GLY A 120 3.19 1.24 -13.41
N ALA A 121 4.29 1.95 -13.69
CA ALA A 121 5.63 1.38 -13.67
C ALA A 121 6.12 1.06 -12.25
N LEU A 122 7.02 0.07 -12.13
CA LEU A 122 7.78 -0.16 -10.90
C LEU A 122 8.57 1.10 -10.53
N VAL A 123 8.68 1.37 -9.22
CA VAL A 123 9.57 2.42 -8.70
C VAL A 123 11.00 1.92 -8.83
N ASP A 124 11.81 2.56 -9.66
CA ASP A 124 13.21 2.15 -9.83
C ASP A 124 14.05 2.48 -8.59
N GLU A 125 15.25 1.89 -8.50
CA GLU A 125 16.12 2.07 -7.33
C GLU A 125 16.63 3.50 -7.17
N SER A 126 16.76 4.27 -8.26
CA SER A 126 17.18 5.67 -8.19
C SER A 126 16.09 6.55 -7.60
N ASP A 127 14.85 6.39 -8.06
CA ASP A 127 13.68 7.09 -7.54
C ASP A 127 13.45 6.75 -6.07
N TYR A 128 13.55 5.45 -5.72
CA TYR A 128 13.42 5.00 -4.34
C TYR A 128 14.47 5.62 -3.41
N ARG A 129 15.75 5.63 -3.81
CA ARG A 129 16.80 6.27 -3.01
C ARG A 129 16.61 7.79 -2.92
N LEU A 130 16.23 8.44 -4.01
CA LEU A 130 15.96 9.86 -4.01
C LEU A 130 14.80 10.22 -3.06
N ALA A 131 13.78 9.36 -2.98
CA ALA A 131 12.68 9.53 -2.04
C ALA A 131 13.15 9.42 -0.58
N LEU A 132 14.00 8.44 -0.26
CA LEU A 132 14.60 8.29 1.08
C LEU A 132 15.45 9.51 1.47
N ASP A 133 16.26 10.04 0.55
CA ASP A 133 17.13 11.19 0.82
C ASP A 133 16.35 12.50 1.00
N ASN A 134 15.09 12.56 0.55
CA ASN A 134 14.24 13.76 0.56
C ASN A 134 12.95 13.58 1.38
N LEU A 135 13.00 12.72 2.40
CA LEU A 135 11.90 12.58 3.35
C LEU A 135 11.55 13.93 3.96
N SER A 136 10.25 14.19 4.06
CA SER A 136 9.74 15.30 4.86
C SER A 136 9.74 14.92 6.35
N ASP A 137 10.09 15.89 7.19
CA ASP A 137 10.01 15.82 8.66
C ASP A 137 8.55 15.74 9.15
#